data_AF-A0A7C1FDZ4-F1
#
_entry.id   AF-A0A7C1FDZ4-F1
#
_cell.length_a   1.000
_cell.length_b   1.000
_cell.length_c   1.000
_cell.angle_alpha   90.00
_cell.angle_beta   90.00
_cell.angle_gamma   90.00
#
_symmetry.space_group_name_H-M   'P 1'
#
loop_
_entity.id
_entity.type
_entity.pdbx_description
1 polymer ?
#
loop_
_entity_poly.entity_id
_entity_poly.type
_entity_poly.pdbx_seq_one_letter_code
_entity_poly.pdbx_strand_id
1 'polypeptide(L)'
;MTENTKAIELGHPSYVWRFGQNRRFELIRRHTALDGARILDVGCGLGLYVKQFRTCSSDVWGVDVDPEKVAEASRDLPNISEAPAEALPFPDGSFDVVLLHEVLEHVKDDRQAVAEACRVLRPGGRVVVFVPNRWYPFETHGIFWRGTYRFGNIPLVNYLPDRLRNC
;
A
#
# COMPACT_ATOMS: atom_id res chain seq x y z
N MET A 1 -17.29 -14.12 -0.95
CA MET A 1 -16.70 -13.65 -2.22
C MET A 1 -15.65 -14.66 -2.65
N THR A 2 -15.46 -14.89 -3.95
CA THR A 2 -14.34 -15.72 -4.41
C THR A 2 -13.02 -14.99 -4.21
N GLU A 3 -11.94 -15.73 -3.92
CA GLU A 3 -10.59 -15.20 -3.67
C GLU A 3 -10.12 -14.23 -4.77
N ASN A 4 -10.49 -14.53 -6.02
CA ASN A 4 -10.17 -13.71 -7.20
C ASN A 4 -10.89 -12.33 -7.23
N THR A 5 -12.08 -12.21 -6.62
CA THR A 5 -12.81 -10.94 -6.54
C THR A 5 -12.21 -10.05 -5.46
N LYS A 6 -11.86 -10.64 -4.31
CA LYS A 6 -11.23 -9.96 -3.18
C LYS A 6 -9.86 -9.38 -3.58
N ALA A 7 -9.09 -10.12 -4.37
CA ALA A 7 -7.80 -9.67 -4.92
C ALA A 7 -7.90 -8.47 -5.87
N ILE A 8 -9.00 -8.35 -6.62
CA ILE A 8 -9.24 -7.21 -7.52
C ILE A 8 -9.62 -5.96 -6.70
N GLU A 9 -10.47 -6.12 -5.69
CA GLU A 9 -10.95 -5.00 -4.88
C GLU A 9 -9.88 -4.47 -3.91
N LEU A 10 -9.19 -5.37 -3.19
CA LEU A 10 -8.26 -5.01 -2.12
C LEU A 10 -6.78 -5.06 -2.52
N GLY A 11 -6.50 -5.43 -3.78
CA GLY A 11 -5.14 -5.66 -4.25
C GLY A 11 -4.54 -6.99 -3.77
N HIS A 12 -3.50 -7.43 -4.49
CA HIS A 12 -2.72 -8.61 -4.13
C HIS A 12 -1.52 -8.20 -3.28
N PRO A 13 -1.40 -8.68 -2.03
CA PRO A 13 -0.23 -8.37 -1.23
C PRO A 13 1.00 -9.03 -1.87
N SER A 14 2.16 -8.45 -1.58
CA SER A 14 3.42 -9.14 -1.87
C SER A 14 3.56 -10.34 -0.92
N TYR A 15 3.77 -11.54 -1.48
CA TYR A 15 4.05 -12.75 -0.70
C TYR A 15 5.55 -13.02 -0.52
N VAL A 16 6.37 -12.45 -1.41
CA VAL A 16 7.82 -12.63 -1.42
C VAL A 16 8.49 -11.29 -1.63
N TRP A 17 9.52 -11.00 -0.84
CA TRP A 17 10.39 -9.87 -1.04
C TRP A 17 11.28 -10.07 -2.27
N ARG A 18 11.21 -9.16 -3.25
CA ARG A 18 11.95 -9.25 -4.51
C ARG A 18 12.67 -7.94 -4.83
N PHE A 19 13.35 -7.92 -5.97
CA PHE A 19 14.10 -6.76 -6.47
C PHE A 19 13.29 -5.45 -6.49
N GLY A 20 12.00 -5.52 -6.85
CA GLY A 20 11.13 -4.34 -6.87
C GLY A 20 10.93 -3.71 -5.48
N GLN A 21 10.67 -4.53 -4.47
CA GLN A 21 10.53 -4.10 -3.08
C GLN A 21 11.86 -3.58 -2.53
N ASN A 22 12.98 -4.23 -2.84
CA ASN A 22 14.33 -3.71 -2.53
C ASN A 22 14.54 -2.30 -3.06
N ARG A 23 14.24 -2.06 -4.35
CA ARG A 23 14.40 -0.73 -4.97
C ARG A 23 13.53 0.33 -4.29
N ARG A 24 12.26 0.00 -3.98
CA ARG A 24 11.35 0.93 -3.28
C ARG A 24 11.85 1.21 -1.87
N PHE A 25 12.25 0.18 -1.12
CA PHE A 25 12.81 0.34 0.23
C PHE A 25 14.06 1.22 0.26
N GLU A 26 14.98 1.04 -0.69
CA GLU A 26 16.16 1.91 -0.82
C GLU A 26 15.80 3.37 -1.15
N LEU A 27 14.74 3.59 -1.96
CA LEU A 27 14.22 4.94 -2.21
C LEU A 27 13.65 5.56 -0.93
N ILE A 28 12.95 4.78 -0.10
CA ILE A 28 12.45 5.24 1.20
C ILE A 28 13.63 5.63 2.08
N ARG A 29 14.59 4.72 2.31
CA ARG A 29 15.79 4.96 3.12
C ARG A 29 16.56 6.22 2.71
N ARG A 30 16.61 6.52 1.41
CA ARG A 30 17.29 7.71 0.90
C ARG A 30 16.60 9.03 1.27
N HIS A 31 15.28 9.04 1.40
CA HIS A 31 14.50 10.28 1.56
C HIS A 31 13.81 10.42 2.91
N THR A 32 13.83 9.37 3.74
CA THR A 32 13.24 9.35 5.08
C THR A 32 14.20 8.75 6.09
N ALA A 33 14.34 9.38 7.25
CA ALA A 33 15.08 8.79 8.37
C ALA A 33 14.26 7.63 8.96
N LEU A 34 14.77 6.41 8.84
CA LEU A 34 14.10 5.20 9.35
C LEU A 34 14.70 4.69 10.66
N ASP A 35 15.97 4.98 10.93
CA ASP A 35 16.67 4.44 12.09
C ASP A 35 16.05 5.00 13.38
N GLY A 36 15.49 4.10 14.20
CA GLY A 36 14.77 4.45 15.44
C GLY A 36 13.44 5.21 15.23
N ALA A 37 12.96 5.34 14.00
CA ALA A 37 11.72 6.03 13.69
C ALA A 37 10.49 5.18 14.04
N ARG A 38 9.40 5.81 14.48
CA ARG A 38 8.10 5.15 14.63
C ARG A 38 7.39 5.11 13.27
N ILE A 39 7.23 3.93 12.70
CA ILE A 39 6.81 3.74 11.31
C ILE A 39 5.43 3.05 11.26
N LEU A 40 4.52 3.57 10.43
CA LEU A 40 3.25 2.92 10.11
C LEU A 40 3.22 2.47 8.65
N ASP A 41 2.90 1.21 8.40
CA ASP A 41 2.59 0.65 7.09
C ASP A 41 1.08 0.50 6.93
N VAL A 42 0.44 1.38 6.14
CA VAL A 42 -1.00 1.34 5.87
C VAL A 42 -1.24 0.44 4.67
N GLY A 43 -2.15 -0.53 4.79
CA GLY A 43 -2.33 -1.59 3.80
C GLY A 43 -1.22 -2.65 3.87
N CYS A 44 -0.79 -3.03 5.07
CA CYS A 44 0.43 -3.82 5.26
C CYS A 44 0.35 -5.26 4.72
N GLY A 45 -0.84 -5.77 4.42
CA GLY A 45 -1.08 -7.13 3.98
C GLY A 45 -0.44 -8.15 4.92
N LEU A 46 0.46 -8.98 4.37
CA LEU A 46 1.22 -9.99 5.13
C LEU A 46 2.42 -9.42 5.90
N GLY A 47 2.55 -8.10 5.94
CA GLY A 47 3.56 -7.37 6.73
C GLY A 47 4.97 -7.45 6.18
N LEU A 48 5.16 -7.57 4.87
CA LEU A 48 6.52 -7.63 4.29
C LEU A 48 7.31 -6.34 4.48
N TYR A 49 6.69 -5.18 4.27
CA TYR A 49 7.36 -3.89 4.56
C TYR A 49 7.53 -3.69 6.05
N VAL A 50 6.56 -4.09 6.89
CA VAL A 50 6.74 -4.13 8.36
C VAL A 50 7.99 -4.93 8.74
N LYS A 51 8.16 -6.16 8.22
CA LYS A 51 9.35 -7.00 8.44
C LYS A 51 10.63 -6.29 8.01
N GLN A 52 10.62 -5.65 6.84
CA GLN A 52 11.80 -4.96 6.32
C GLN A 52 12.14 -3.71 7.15
N PHE A 53 11.15 -2.87 7.50
CA PHE A 53 11.37 -1.70 8.36
C PHE A 53 11.89 -2.07 9.74
N ARG A 54 11.54 -3.26 10.25
CA ARG A 54 12.06 -3.78 11.52
C ARG A 54 13.58 -4.01 11.53
N THR A 55 14.23 -4.03 10.37
CA THR A 55 15.69 -4.06 10.25
C THR A 55 16.35 -2.71 10.56
N CYS A 56 15.57 -1.61 10.58
CA CYS A 56 16.05 -0.25 10.86
C CYS A 56 15.42 0.36 12.13
N SER A 57 14.20 -0.05 12.49
CA SER A 57 13.52 0.42 13.70
C SER A 57 12.81 -0.69 14.45
N SER A 58 12.81 -0.65 15.78
CA SER A 58 12.02 -1.58 16.59
C SER A 58 10.53 -1.23 16.65
N ASP A 59 10.15 0.02 16.37
CA ASP A 59 8.80 0.56 16.57
C ASP A 59 8.05 0.71 15.23
N VAL A 60 7.66 -0.43 14.67
CA VAL A 60 6.96 -0.52 13.39
C VAL A 60 5.56 -1.08 13.62
N TRP A 61 4.57 -0.46 12.99
CA TRP A 61 3.15 -0.78 13.07
C TRP A 61 2.61 -1.05 11.67
N GLY A 62 1.56 -1.87 11.57
CA GLY A 62 0.87 -2.13 10.31
C GLY A 62 -0.64 -2.18 10.48
N VAL A 63 -1.37 -1.68 9.49
CA VAL A 63 -2.82 -1.85 9.41
C VAL A 63 -3.25 -2.40 8.06
N ASP A 64 -4.28 -3.24 8.05
CA ASP A 64 -4.93 -3.70 6.82
C ASP A 64 -6.43 -3.88 7.07
N VAL A 65 -7.24 -3.79 6.01
CA VAL A 65 -8.70 -4.00 6.07
C VAL A 65 -9.08 -5.46 5.98
N ASP A 66 -8.16 -6.33 5.55
CA ASP A 66 -8.40 -7.75 5.39
C ASP A 66 -8.09 -8.51 6.69
N PRO A 67 -9.12 -8.97 7.44
CA PRO A 67 -8.91 -9.64 8.72
C PRO A 67 -8.11 -10.94 8.58
N GLU A 68 -8.14 -11.61 7.43
CA GLU A 68 -7.37 -12.84 7.19
C GLU A 68 -5.86 -12.52 7.10
N LYS A 69 -5.50 -11.46 6.37
CA LYS A 69 -4.10 -11.00 6.26
C LYS A 69 -3.59 -10.47 7.59
N VAL A 70 -4.41 -9.70 8.31
CA VAL A 70 -4.10 -9.22 9.66
C VAL A 70 -3.83 -10.40 10.58
N ALA A 71 -4.72 -11.38 10.63
CA ALA A 71 -4.56 -12.57 11.46
C ALA A 71 -3.31 -13.38 11.10
N GLU A 72 -2.97 -13.49 9.82
CA GLU A 72 -1.75 -14.17 9.36
C GLU A 72 -0.48 -13.40 9.73
N ALA A 73 -0.41 -12.10 9.40
CA ALA A 73 0.74 -11.26 9.70
C ALA A 73 1.02 -11.17 11.20
N SER A 74 -0.03 -11.12 12.02
CA SER A 74 0.05 -10.99 13.48
C SER A 74 0.61 -12.24 14.18
N ARG A 75 0.75 -13.38 13.49
CA ARG A 75 1.38 -14.59 14.06
C ARG A 75 2.86 -14.37 14.37
N ASP A 76 3.54 -13.61 13.50
CA ASP A 76 4.99 -13.41 13.57
C ASP A 76 5.37 -11.93 13.78
N LEU A 77 4.44 -10.99 13.60
CA LEU A 77 4.69 -9.57 13.70
C LEU A 77 3.83 -8.94 14.80
N PRO A 78 4.46 -8.28 15.80
CA PRO A 78 3.70 -7.46 16.73
C PRO A 78 3.21 -6.18 16.04
N ASN A 79 2.24 -5.51 16.67
CA ASN A 79 1.71 -4.21 16.27
C ASN A 79 1.01 -4.20 14.90
N ILE A 80 0.33 -5.29 14.56
CA ILE A 80 -0.55 -5.37 13.39
C ILE A 80 -2.00 -5.29 13.88
N SER A 81 -2.82 -4.47 13.25
CA SER A 81 -4.24 -4.33 13.60
C SER A 81 -5.14 -4.14 12.37
N GLU A 82 -6.41 -4.51 12.49
CA GLU A 82 -7.40 -4.27 11.45
C GLU A 82 -7.88 -2.82 11.47
N ALA A 83 -7.75 -2.11 10.34
CA ALA A 83 -8.32 -0.78 10.16
C ALA A 83 -8.33 -0.35 8.67
N PRO A 84 -9.32 0.45 8.25
CA PRO A 84 -9.28 1.15 6.97
C PRO A 84 -8.27 2.30 6.98
N ALA A 85 -7.71 2.60 5.80
CA ALA A 85 -6.81 3.73 5.63
C ALA A 85 -7.53 5.07 5.90
N GLU A 86 -8.84 5.11 5.68
CA GLU A 86 -9.71 6.27 5.88
C GLU A 86 -10.07 6.54 7.34
N ALA A 87 -9.76 5.63 8.28
CA ALA A 87 -9.97 5.83 9.72
C ALA A 87 -8.94 5.04 10.55
N LEU A 88 -7.78 5.65 10.77
CA LEU A 88 -6.65 5.02 11.45
C LEU A 88 -6.84 5.04 12.98
N PRO A 89 -6.63 3.91 13.69
CA PRO A 89 -6.90 3.77 15.12
C PRO A 89 -5.77 4.33 16.00
N PHE A 90 -5.16 5.44 15.57
CA PHE A 90 -4.01 6.04 16.23
C PHE A 90 -4.26 7.50 16.56
N PRO A 91 -3.71 8.03 17.67
CA PRO A 91 -3.75 9.45 17.98
C PRO A 91 -3.00 10.29 16.94
N ASP A 92 -3.34 11.57 16.89
CA ASP A 92 -2.64 12.56 16.07
C ASP A 92 -1.15 12.59 16.43
N GLY A 93 -0.29 12.80 15.43
CA GLY A 93 1.14 12.99 15.67
C GLY A 93 1.89 11.76 16.21
N SER A 94 1.35 10.56 16.05
CA SER A 94 1.90 9.33 16.62
C SER A 94 3.10 8.75 15.86
N PHE A 95 3.27 9.05 14.57
CA PHE A 95 4.27 8.41 13.70
C PHE A 95 5.22 9.40 13.05
N ASP A 96 6.46 8.95 12.85
CA ASP A 96 7.50 9.68 12.14
C ASP A 96 7.41 9.48 10.63
N VAL A 97 7.03 8.27 10.22
CA VAL A 97 6.90 7.84 8.83
C VAL A 97 5.61 7.05 8.65
N VAL A 98 4.85 7.38 7.61
CA VAL A 98 3.67 6.61 7.19
C VAL A 98 3.88 6.17 5.74
N LEU A 99 3.78 4.88 5.47
CA LEU A 99 3.84 4.29 4.14
C LEU A 99 2.42 3.98 3.64
N LEU A 100 2.13 4.41 2.42
CA LEU A 100 0.99 3.99 1.60
C LEU A 100 1.55 3.36 0.33
N HIS A 101 1.68 2.02 0.31
CA HIS A 101 2.26 1.29 -0.83
C HIS A 101 1.16 0.52 -1.58
N GLU A 102 0.76 1.03 -2.75
CA GLU A 102 -0.32 0.46 -3.60
C GLU A 102 -1.65 0.33 -2.82
N VAL A 103 -2.07 1.43 -2.17
CA VAL A 103 -3.29 1.51 -1.34
C VAL A 103 -4.31 2.49 -1.89
N LEU A 104 -3.87 3.67 -2.36
CA LEU A 104 -4.78 4.77 -2.69
C LEU A 104 -5.69 4.47 -3.90
N GLU A 105 -5.33 3.51 -4.73
CA GLU A 105 -6.13 3.02 -5.85
C GLU A 105 -7.25 2.03 -5.43
N HIS A 106 -7.21 1.53 -4.19
CA HIS A 106 -8.14 0.53 -3.65
C HIS A 106 -9.10 1.11 -2.61
N VAL A 107 -8.79 2.28 -2.03
CA VAL A 107 -9.64 2.95 -1.04
C VAL A 107 -10.86 3.60 -1.68
N LYS A 108 -11.90 3.84 -0.87
CA LYS A 108 -13.12 4.51 -1.34
C LYS A 108 -12.94 6.03 -1.43
N ASP A 109 -12.15 6.58 -0.51
CA ASP A 109 -11.86 8.02 -0.42
C ASP A 109 -10.35 8.23 -0.19
N ASP A 110 -9.64 8.49 -1.29
CA ASP A 110 -8.19 8.72 -1.29
C ASP A 110 -7.80 10.00 -0.54
N ARG A 111 -8.66 11.02 -0.56
CA ARG A 111 -8.46 12.28 0.18
C ARG A 111 -8.53 12.03 1.68
N GLN A 112 -9.52 11.27 2.13
CA GLN A 112 -9.66 10.91 3.53
C GLN A 112 -8.51 10.01 4.00
N ALA A 113 -8.08 9.03 3.19
CA ALA A 113 -6.92 8.20 3.51
C ALA A 113 -5.63 9.02 3.66
N VAL A 114 -5.39 9.98 2.76
CA VAL A 114 -4.24 10.90 2.87
C VAL A 114 -4.39 11.82 4.07
N ALA A 115 -5.60 12.32 4.37
CA ALA A 115 -5.86 13.15 5.53
C ALA A 115 -5.55 12.42 6.85
N GLU A 116 -5.96 11.15 6.98
CA GLU A 116 -5.64 10.31 8.12
C GLU A 116 -4.14 10.03 8.24
N ALA A 117 -3.48 9.68 7.12
CA ALA A 117 -2.03 9.49 7.09
C ALA A 117 -1.28 10.75 7.55
N CYS A 118 -1.75 11.94 7.15
CA CYS A 118 -1.22 13.21 7.63
C CYS A 118 -1.56 13.50 9.09
N ARG A 119 -2.77 13.15 9.57
CA ARG A 119 -3.21 13.37 10.96
C ARG A 119 -2.34 12.61 11.96
N VAL A 120 -2.08 11.33 11.68
CA VAL A 120 -1.27 10.49 12.57
C VAL A 120 0.23 10.79 12.47
N LEU A 121 0.64 11.65 11.52
CA LEU A 121 2.03 12.06 11.33
C LEU A 121 2.40 13.17 12.31
N ARG A 122 3.55 13.06 12.99
CA ARG A 122 4.07 14.18 13.78
C ARG A 122 4.45 15.36 12.87
N PRO A 123 4.50 16.60 13.40
CA PRO A 123 5.12 17.72 12.70
C PRO A 123 6.54 17.37 12.21
N GLY A 124 6.80 17.56 10.92
CA GLY A 124 8.09 17.22 10.29
C GLY A 124 8.26 15.75 9.91
N GLY A 125 7.27 14.88 10.16
CA GLY A 125 7.27 13.51 9.67
C GLY A 125 7.12 13.41 8.14
N ARG A 126 7.19 12.19 7.61
CA ARG A 126 7.10 11.91 6.16
C ARG A 126 5.99 10.91 5.84
N VAL A 127 5.09 11.29 4.94
CA VAL A 127 4.24 10.31 4.24
C VAL A 127 4.97 9.88 2.96
N VAL A 128 5.10 8.58 2.74
CA VAL A 128 5.63 8.01 1.50
C VAL A 128 4.49 7.31 0.77
N VAL A 129 4.28 7.70 -0.48
CA VAL A 129 3.22 7.13 -1.31
C VAL A 129 3.83 6.50 -2.55
N PHE A 130 3.46 5.24 -2.80
CA PHE A 130 3.61 4.60 -4.10
C PHE A 130 2.22 4.25 -4.59
N VAL A 131 1.85 4.76 -5.75
CA VAL A 131 0.55 4.54 -6.40
C VAL A 131 0.79 4.37 -7.90
N PRO A 132 -0.01 3.55 -8.60
CA PRO A 132 0.04 3.46 -10.05
C PRO A 132 -0.12 4.82 -10.71
N ASN A 133 0.80 5.15 -11.61
CA ASN A 133 0.65 6.35 -12.43
C ASN A 133 -0.27 6.04 -13.62
N ARG A 134 -1.53 6.50 -13.55
CA ARG A 134 -2.51 6.35 -14.63
C ARG A 134 -1.99 6.81 -15.99
N TRP A 135 -1.14 7.84 -16.04
CA TRP A 135 -0.61 8.39 -17.29
C TRP A 135 0.70 7.75 -17.73
N TYR A 136 1.17 6.71 -17.05
CA TYR A 136 2.34 5.98 -17.52
C TYR A 136 2.04 5.35 -18.89
N PRO A 137 2.95 5.44 -19.88
CA PRO A 137 2.71 4.96 -21.25
C PRO A 137 2.41 3.47 -21.37
N PHE A 138 2.62 2.71 -20.31
CA PHE A 138 2.34 1.28 -20.23
C PHE A 138 1.40 1.06 -19.05
N GLU A 139 0.29 0.37 -19.27
CA GLU A 139 -0.45 -0.19 -18.14
C GLU A 139 0.32 -1.41 -17.67
N THR A 140 0.83 -1.33 -16.44
CA THR A 140 1.61 -2.40 -15.80
C THR A 140 0.73 -3.33 -14.97
N HIS A 141 -0.53 -2.94 -14.76
CA HIS A 141 -1.56 -3.77 -14.15
C HIS A 141 -2.36 -4.48 -15.25
N GLY A 142 -3.21 -5.44 -14.89
CA GLY A 142 -4.10 -6.00 -15.91
C GLY A 142 -5.21 -5.04 -16.28
N ILE A 143 -5.75 -5.20 -17.49
CA ILE A 143 -6.95 -4.49 -17.94
C ILE A 143 -8.11 -5.47 -18.07
N PHE A 144 -9.33 -5.00 -17.80
CA PHE A 144 -10.52 -5.69 -18.27
C PHE A 144 -10.81 -5.24 -19.70
N TRP A 145 -10.61 -6.13 -20.67
CA TRP A 145 -10.96 -5.89 -22.07
C TRP A 145 -11.95 -6.97 -22.53
N ARG A 146 -13.13 -6.54 -22.95
CA ARG A 146 -14.29 -7.33 -23.35
C ARG A 146 -14.71 -8.34 -22.29
N GLY A 147 -14.82 -7.87 -21.06
CA GLY A 147 -15.12 -8.70 -19.88
C GLY A 147 -14.02 -9.69 -19.48
N THR A 148 -12.85 -9.67 -20.13
CA THR A 148 -11.74 -10.57 -19.83
C THR A 148 -10.57 -9.81 -19.21
N TYR A 149 -10.08 -10.24 -18.05
CA TYR A 149 -8.88 -9.69 -17.43
C TYR A 149 -7.63 -10.12 -18.21
N ARG A 150 -6.86 -9.15 -18.70
CA ARG A 150 -5.60 -9.34 -19.43
C ARG A 150 -4.47 -8.69 -18.64
N PHE A 151 -3.59 -9.52 -18.09
CA PHE A 151 -2.40 -9.07 -17.40
C PHE A 151 -1.22 -8.88 -18.38
N GLY A 152 -0.49 -7.77 -18.26
CA GLY A 152 0.73 -7.53 -19.03
C GLY A 152 1.00 -6.05 -19.31
N ASN A 153 2.19 -5.75 -19.84
CA ASN A 153 2.60 -4.39 -20.21
C ASN A 153 1.92 -3.97 -21.52
N ILE A 154 0.72 -3.40 -21.42
CA ILE A 154 -0.05 -3.01 -22.61
C ILE A 154 0.23 -1.53 -22.91
N PRO A 155 0.88 -1.20 -24.04
CA PRO A 155 1.23 0.17 -24.37
C PRO A 155 -0.03 1.00 -24.66
N LEU A 156 -0.03 2.23 -24.16
CA LEU A 156 -0.99 3.30 -24.45
C LEU A 156 -2.47 3.01 -24.12
N VAL A 157 -2.79 1.86 -23.52
CA VAL A 157 -4.18 1.53 -23.16
C VAL A 157 -4.79 2.53 -22.18
N ASN A 158 -3.96 3.13 -21.32
CA ASN A 158 -4.37 4.18 -20.40
C ASN A 158 -4.89 5.46 -21.07
N TYR A 159 -4.56 5.64 -22.35
CA TYR A 159 -4.96 6.80 -23.17
C TYR A 159 -6.21 6.51 -24.01
N LEU A 160 -6.70 5.27 -24.03
CA LEU A 160 -7.96 4.96 -24.69
C LEU A 160 -9.14 5.54 -23.91
N PRO A 161 -10.18 6.06 -24.59
CA PRO A 161 -11.45 6.39 -23.96
C PRO A 161 -11.99 5.21 -23.13
N ASP A 162 -12.62 5.49 -21.99
CA ASP A 162 -13.13 4.44 -21.08
C ASP A 162 -14.04 3.43 -21.80
N ARG A 163 -14.83 3.90 -22.79
CA ARG A 163 -15.69 3.07 -23.64
C ARG A 163 -14.95 2.08 -24.54
N LEU A 164 -13.64 2.21 -24.72
CA LEU A 164 -12.81 1.28 -25.49
C LEU A 164 -11.91 0.46 -24.58
N ARG A 165 -11.51 1.04 -23.44
CA ARG A 165 -10.68 0.39 -22.42
C ARG A 165 -11.47 -0.65 -21.61
N ASN A 166 -12.64 -0.26 -21.07
CA ASN A 166 -13.41 -1.05 -20.09
C ASN A 166 -14.56 -1.83 -20.72
N CYS A 167 -14.50 -2.02 -22.04
CA CYS A 167 -15.58 -2.47 -22.91
C CYS A 167 -15.44 -3.95 -23.21
#